data_AF-A0A838UU00-F1
#
_entry.id   AF-A0A838UU00-F1
#
_cell.length_a   1.000
_cell.length_b   1.000
_cell.length_c   1.000
_cell.angle_alpha   90.00
_cell.angle_beta   90.00
_cell.angle_gamma   90.00
#
_symmetry.space_group_name_H-M   'P 1'
#
loop_
_entity.id
_entity.type
_entity.pdbx_description
1 polymer ?
#
loop_
_entity_poly.entity_id
_entity_poly.type
_entity_poly.pdbx_seq_one_letter_code
_entity_poly.pdbx_strand_id
1 'polypeptide(L)'
;MLIPDERQTIETYLLSWLAVIKHQIRPSTYRLYEQYVRVHFIPALGKIPLARLTANQVQQFYARKLSDKLSPTTVNHLHSALHQAYDNALRAA
;
A
#
# COMPACT_ATOMS: atom_id res chain seq x y z
N MET A 1 -15.76 -0.29 18.72
CA MET A 1 -14.69 0.64 18.32
C MET A 1 -13.43 -0.19 18.14
N LEU A 2 -13.19 -0.70 16.93
CA LEU A 2 -11.97 -1.45 16.62
C LEU A 2 -10.84 -0.42 16.51
N ILE A 3 -10.08 -0.24 17.59
CA ILE A 3 -8.80 0.43 17.52
C ILE A 3 -7.95 -0.44 16.58
N PRO A 4 -7.49 0.05 15.41
CA PRO A 4 -6.52 -0.70 14.62
C PRO A 4 -5.37 -1.04 15.56
N ASP A 5 -5.15 -2.33 15.79
CA ASP A 5 -4.15 -2.82 16.72
C ASP A 5 -2.86 -2.03 16.49
N GLU A 6 -2.30 -1.37 17.51
CA GLU A 6 -1.07 -0.59 17.38
C GLU A 6 0.10 -1.45 16.86
N ARG A 7 -0.07 -2.78 16.89
CA ARG A 7 0.83 -3.79 16.34
C ARG A 7 0.62 -4.08 14.86
N GLN A 8 -0.47 -3.64 14.25
CA GLN A 8 -0.73 -3.88 12.84
C GLN A 8 0.28 -3.09 12.00
N THR A 9 1.12 -3.83 11.28
CA THR A 9 2.09 -3.25 10.36
C THR A 9 1.45 -2.95 9.00
N ILE A 10 2.09 -2.09 8.22
CA ILE A 10 1.68 -1.82 6.83
C ILE A 10 1.64 -3.12 6.01
N GLU A 11 2.60 -4.02 6.24
CA GLU A 11 2.61 -5.33 5.57
C GLU A 11 1.33 -6.12 5.87
N THR A 12 1.03 -6.35 7.15
CA THR A 12 -0.16 -7.10 7.57
C THR A 12 -1.44 -6.46 7.04
N TYR A 13 -1.50 -5.12 7.08
CA TYR A 13 -2.62 -4.37 6.54
C TYR A 13 -2.78 -4.55 5.02
N LEU A 14 -1.74 -4.31 4.22
CA LEU A 14 -1.81 -4.43 2.76
C LEU A 14 -2.12 -5.85 2.31
N LEU A 15 -1.62 -6.88 3.01
CA LEU A 15 -1.96 -8.28 2.74
C LEU A 15 -3.44 -8.57 3.03
N SER A 16 -3.99 -8.04 4.12
CA SER A 16 -5.42 -8.18 4.41
C SER A 16 -6.29 -7.48 3.36
N TRP A 17 -5.90 -6.27 2.92
CA TRP A 17 -6.58 -5.55 1.85
C TRP A 17 -6.55 -6.32 0.53
N LEU A 18 -5.41 -6.89 0.14
CA LEU A 18 -5.30 -7.74 -1.05
C LEU A 18 -6.27 -8.93 -0.99
N ALA A 19 -6.38 -9.59 0.16
CA ALA A 19 -7.30 -10.72 0.33
C ALA A 19 -8.77 -10.31 0.11
N VAL A 20 -9.16 -9.13 0.57
CA VAL A 20 -10.53 -8.60 0.41
C VAL A 20 -10.83 -8.23 -1.04
N ILE A 21 -9.94 -7.46 -1.68
CA ILE A 21 -10.20 -6.97 -3.05
C ILE A 21 -10.09 -8.05 -4.12
N LYS A 22 -9.44 -9.19 -3.81
CA LYS A 22 -9.18 -10.29 -4.76
C LYS A 22 -10.42 -10.72 -5.55
N HIS A 23 -11.58 -10.69 -4.92
CA HIS A 23 -12.87 -11.08 -5.52
C HIS A 23 -13.69 -9.89 -6.05
N GLN A 24 -13.26 -8.65 -5.78
CA GLN A 24 -13.98 -7.43 -6.12
C GLN A 24 -13.47 -6.78 -7.41
N ILE A 25 -12.20 -7.02 -7.75
CA ILE A 25 -11.55 -6.39 -8.91
C ILE A 25 -11.12 -7.41 -9.98
N ARG A 26 -10.81 -6.90 -11.17
CA ARG A 26 -10.35 -7.74 -12.28
C ARG A 26 -9.03 -8.44 -11.91
N PRO A 27 -8.82 -9.71 -12.31
CA PRO A 27 -7.60 -10.46 -11.98
C PRO A 27 -6.29 -9.78 -12.40
N SER A 28 -6.29 -9.08 -13.54
CA SER A 28 -5.13 -8.32 -14.01
C SER A 28 -4.77 -7.14 -13.10
N THR A 29 -5.79 -6.42 -12.61
CA THR A 29 -5.62 -5.31 -11.65
C THR A 29 -5.13 -5.84 -10.31
N TYR A 30 -5.69 -6.97 -9.84
CA TYR A 30 -5.23 -7.63 -8.61
C TYR A 30 -3.73 -7.99 -8.69
N ARG A 31 -3.30 -8.65 -9.78
CA ARG A 31 -1.89 -9.02 -9.97
C ARG A 31 -0.95 -7.81 -9.92
N LEU A 32 -1.36 -6.70 -10.53
CA LEU A 32 -0.61 -5.44 -10.48
C LEU A 32 -0.48 -4.90 -9.05
N TYR A 33 -1.59 -4.87 -8.30
CA TYR A 33 -1.56 -4.42 -6.90
C TYR A 33 -0.75 -5.36 -6.01
N GLU A 34 -0.90 -6.67 -6.16
CA GLU A 34 -0.10 -7.67 -5.45
C GLU A 34 1.40 -7.48 -5.72
N GLN A 35 1.77 -7.26 -6.99
CA GLN A 35 3.16 -6.96 -7.36
C GLN A 35 3.66 -5.68 -6.68
N TYR A 36 2.88 -4.60 -6.70
CA TYR A 36 3.27 -3.34 -6.07
C TYR A 36 3.46 -3.49 -4.56
N VAL A 37 2.57 -4.20 -3.89
CA VAL A 37 2.65 -4.49 -2.47
C VAL A 37 3.90 -5.31 -2.15
N ARG A 38 4.11 -6.43 -2.83
CA ARG A 38 5.22 -7.35 -2.53
C ARG A 38 6.59 -6.81 -2.90
N VAL A 39 6.71 -6.11 -4.02
CA VAL A 39 8.00 -5.67 -4.57
C VAL A 39 8.40 -4.29 -4.06
N HIS A 40 7.44 -3.40 -3.80
CA HIS A 40 7.75 -2.01 -3.48
C HIS A 40 7.34 -1.62 -2.06
N PHE A 41 6.12 -1.90 -1.63
CA PHE A 41 5.64 -1.43 -0.33
C PHE A 41 6.20 -2.25 0.84
N ILE A 42 6.11 -3.58 0.80
CA ILE A 42 6.58 -4.43 1.92
C ILE A 42 8.08 -4.22 2.21
N PRO A 43 8.99 -4.22 1.22
CA PRO A 43 10.41 -4.05 1.51
C PRO A 43 10.77 -2.66 2.07
N ALA A 44 10.00 -1.62 1.73
CA ALA A 44 10.31 -0.25 2.12
C ALA A 44 9.56 0.24 3.37
N LEU A 45 8.29 -0.15 3.50
CA LEU A 45 7.35 0.37 4.49
C LEU A 45 6.75 -0.74 5.36
N GLY A 46 6.90 -2.02 4.98
CA GLY A 46 6.18 -3.13 5.59
C GLY A 46 6.33 -3.25 7.10
N LYS A 47 7.50 -2.91 7.66
CA LYS A 47 7.80 -2.97 9.10
C LYS A 47 7.26 -1.78 9.90
N ILE A 48 6.78 -0.73 9.25
CA ILE A 48 6.28 0.46 9.92
C ILE A 48 4.88 0.12 10.47
N PRO A 49 4.59 0.39 11.76
CA PRO A 49 3.24 0.28 12.30
C PRO A 49 2.31 1.21 11.52
N LEU A 50 1.12 0.73 11.16
CA LEU A 50 0.14 1.50 10.38
C LEU A 50 -0.16 2.86 11.03
N ALA A 51 -0.30 2.87 12.36
CA ALA A 51 -0.52 4.08 13.16
C ALA A 51 0.63 5.10 13.12
N ARG A 52 1.84 4.70 12.70
CA ARG A 52 3.02 5.56 12.61
C ARG A 52 3.37 5.97 11.18
N LEU A 53 2.61 5.51 10.19
CA LEU A 53 2.84 5.92 8.80
C LEU A 53 2.47 7.39 8.64
N THR A 54 3.44 8.19 8.22
CA THR A 54 3.23 9.61 7.94
C THR A 54 3.20 9.88 6.44
N ALA A 55 2.49 10.94 6.03
CA ALA A 55 2.52 11.40 4.64
C ALA A 55 3.95 11.70 4.15
N ASN A 56 4.81 12.23 5.03
CA ASN A 56 6.21 12.51 4.70
C ASN A 56 7.00 11.24 4.35
N GLN A 57 6.82 10.14 5.09
CA GLN A 57 7.47 8.85 4.78
C GLN A 57 7.02 8.29 3.42
N VAL A 58 5.74 8.47 3.08
CA VAL A 58 5.19 8.06 1.78
C VAL A 58 5.79 8.90 0.65
N GLN A 59 5.90 10.22 0.82
CA GLN A 59 6.54 11.11 -0.15
C GLN A 59 8.03 10.76 -0.34
N GLN A 60 8.76 10.52 0.75
CA GLN A 60 10.16 10.07 0.69
C GLN A 60 10.30 8.74 -0.04
N PHE A 61 9.37 7.81 0.16
CA PHE A 61 9.33 6.55 -0.58
C PHE A 61 9.19 6.79 -2.09
N TYR A 62 8.26 7.66 -2.53
CA TYR A 62 8.11 7.99 -3.95
C TYR A 62 9.35 8.66 -4.53
N ALA A 63 9.95 9.62 -3.81
CA ALA A 63 11.17 10.28 -4.22
C ALA A 63 12.31 9.27 -4.43
N ARG A 64 12.47 8.31 -3.50
CA ARG A 64 13.46 7.22 -3.65
C ARG A 64 13.18 6.36 -4.88
N LYS A 65 11.93 6.02 -5.16
CA LYS A 65 11.58 5.25 -6.36
C LYS A 65 11.89 5.98 -7.66
N LEU A 66 11.68 7.29 -7.72
CA LEU A 66 12.12 8.09 -8.86
C LEU A 66 13.66 8.08 -9.00
N SER A 67 14.40 8.18 -7.89
CA SER A 67 15.87 8.05 -7.88
C SER A 67 16.35 6.66 -8.31
N ASP A 68 15.59 5.60 -7.97
CA ASP A 68 15.84 4.20 -8.38
C ASP A 68 15.48 3.93 -9.85
N LYS A 69 15.30 4.98 -10.68
CA LYS A 69 14.95 4.92 -12.11
C LYS A 69 13.57 4.33 -12.42
N LEU A 70 12.64 4.27 -11.45
CA LEU A 70 11.24 4.01 -11.81
C LEU A 70 10.65 5.22 -12.55
N SER A 71 9.84 4.93 -13.57
CA SER A 71 9.16 5.99 -14.31
C SER A 71 8.16 6.74 -13.42
N PRO A 72 7.91 8.04 -13.68
CA PRO A 72 6.85 8.79 -12.99
C PRO A 72 5.48 8.12 -13.08
N THR A 73 5.17 7.49 -14.22
CA THR A 73 3.94 6.72 -14.43
C THR A 73 3.84 5.55 -13.45
N THR A 74 4.93 4.81 -13.23
CA THR A 74 4.96 3.70 -12.25
C THR A 74 4.75 4.24 -10.83
N VAL A 75 5.37 5.36 -10.48
CA VAL A 75 5.20 5.99 -9.16
C VAL A 75 3.77 6.47 -8.95
N ASN A 76 3.12 7.04 -9.98
CA ASN A 76 1.70 7.37 -9.93
C ASN A 76 0.82 6.13 -9.73
N HIS A 77 1.13 5.00 -10.36
CA HIS A 77 0.42 3.75 -10.10
C HIS A 77 0.61 3.24 -8.67
N LEU A 78 1.81 3.37 -8.10
CA LEU A 78 2.05 3.07 -6.69
C LEU A 78 1.21 3.98 -5.79
N HIS A 79 1.16 5.28 -6.11
CA HIS A 79 0.33 6.22 -5.37
C HIS A 79 -1.15 5.84 -5.40
N SER A 80 -1.70 5.58 -6.58
CA SER A 80 -3.10 5.17 -6.74
C SER A 80 -3.42 3.86 -6.03
N ALA A 81 -2.51 2.89 -6.04
CA ALA A 81 -2.70 1.62 -5.32
C ALA A 81 -2.72 1.83 -3.80
N LEU A 82 -1.81 2.64 -3.26
CA LEU A 82 -1.77 2.94 -1.82
C LEU A 82 -3.00 3.75 -1.39
N HIS A 83 -3.42 4.72 -2.20
CA HIS A 83 -4.65 5.48 -1.96
C HIS A 83 -5.89 4.59 -1.97
N GLN A 84 -5.99 3.66 -2.93
CA GLN A 84 -7.10 2.70 -2.97
C GLN A 84 -7.12 1.77 -1.75
N ALA A 85 -5.96 1.34 -1.25
CA ALA A 85 -5.90 0.56 -0.03
C ALA A 85 -6.51 1.34 1.15
N TYR A 86 -6.09 2.59 1.35
CA TYR A 86 -6.60 3.47 2.40
C TYR A 86 -8.10 3.78 2.28
N ASP A 87 -8.56 4.13 1.07
CA ASP A 87 -9.97 4.45 0.82
C ASP A 87 -10.89 3.24 1.10
N ASN A 88 -10.45 2.02 0.77
CA ASN A 88 -11.18 0.80 1.14
C ASN A 88 -11.22 0.55 2.65
N ALA A 89 -10.16 0.88 3.38
CA ALA A 89 -10.19 0.75 4.85
C ALA A 89 -11.14 1.75 5.51
N LEU A 90 -11.27 2.96 4.97
CA LEU A 90 -12.25 3.93 5.45
C LEU A 90 -13.70 3.53 5.14
N ARG A 91 -13.93 2.73 4.08
CA ARG A 91 -15.26 2.20 3.75
C ARG A 91 -15.64 0.94 4.52
N ALA A 92 -14.66 0.21 5.05
CA ALA A 92 -14.88 -1.04 5.78
C ALA A 92 -15.04 -0.84 7.31
N ALA A 93 -14.94 0.40 7.80
CA ALA A 93 -15.11 0.80 9.20
C ALA A 93 -16.47 1.49 9.41
#